data_AF-A0A8B6GJK0-F1
#
_entry.id   AF-A0A8B6GJK0-F1
#
_cell.length_a   1.000
_cell.length_b   1.000
_cell.length_c   1.000
_cell.angle_alpha   90.00
_cell.angle_beta   90.00
_cell.angle_gamma   90.00
#
_symmetry.space_group_name_H-M   'P 1'
#
loop_
_entity.id
_entity.type
_entity.pdbx_description
1 polymer ?
#
loop_
_entity_poly.entity_id
_entity_poly.type
_entity_poly.pdbx_seq_one_letter_code
_entity_poly.pdbx_strand_id
1 'polypeptide(L)' 'KWSLRTPHTHDKTWLGNNNYCRNPHLDPGGPWCFTTDDNVRFEYCDIPVCEKRLNERSI' A
#
# COMPACT_ATOMS: atom_id res chain seq x y z
N LYS A 1 9.77 -4.57 -4.00
CA LYS A 1 8.84 -4.72 -5.15
C LYS A 1 7.88 -5.85 -4.85
N TRP A 2 6.62 -5.81 -5.30
CA TRP A 2 5.63 -6.87 -5.04
C TRP A 2 5.99 -8.22 -5.67
N SER A 3 6.77 -8.26 -6.74
CA SER A 3 7.28 -9.51 -7.31
C SER A 3 8.34 -10.22 -6.45
N LEU A 4 8.99 -9.49 -5.53
CA LEU A 4 10.04 -10.04 -4.65
C LEU A 4 9.41 -10.65 -3.40
N ARG A 5 10.01 -11.74 -2.89
CA ARG A 5 9.57 -12.43 -1.66
C ARG A 5 10.56 -12.29 -0.50
N THR A 6 11.52 -11.39 -0.66
CA THR A 6 12.60 -11.09 0.28
C THR A 6 12.69 -9.58 0.40
N PRO A 7 12.86 -9.03 1.61
CA PRO A 7 13.04 -9.76 2.89
C PRO A 7 11.75 -10.36 3.45
N HIS A 8 10.59 -9.88 3.01
CA HIS A 8 9.31 -10.34 3.54
C HIS A 8 8.64 -11.32 2.59
N THR A 9 8.47 -12.57 3.02
CA THR A 9 7.73 -13.57 2.25
C THR A 9 6.23 -13.27 2.27
N HIS A 10 5.58 -13.36 1.10
CA HIS A 10 4.16 -13.10 0.91
C HIS A 10 3.63 -13.71 -0.41
N ASP A 11 2.31 -13.68 -0.60
CA ASP A 11 1.55 -14.21 -1.74
C ASP A 11 1.09 -13.14 -2.75
N LYS A 12 1.40 -11.87 -2.50
CA LYS A 12 0.96 -10.70 -3.28
C LYS A 12 1.76 -10.42 -4.55
N THR A 13 2.37 -11.44 -5.14
CA THR A 13 3.22 -11.30 -6.35
C THR A 13 2.45 -10.83 -7.59
N TRP A 14 1.13 -11.02 -7.59
CA TRP A 14 0.23 -10.58 -8.66
C TRP A 14 0.10 -9.05 -8.78
N LEU A 15 0.52 -8.28 -7.77
CA LEU A 15 0.57 -6.80 -7.84
C LEU A 15 1.70 -6.27 -8.75
N GLY A 16 2.53 -7.18 -9.27
CA GLY A 16 3.44 -6.92 -10.38
C GLY A 16 4.87 -6.52 -9.99
N ASN A 17 5.70 -6.25 -10.99
CA ASN A 17 7.12 -5.96 -10.80
C ASN A 17 7.40 -4.47 -10.51
N ASN A 18 6.72 -3.93 -9.51
CA ASN A 18 6.86 -2.54 -9.04
C ASN A 18 6.84 -2.50 -7.49
N ASN A 19 7.13 -1.36 -6.88
CA ASN A 19 7.12 -1.14 -5.43
C ASN A 19 6.11 -0.07 -5.00
N TYR A 20 5.12 0.21 -5.82
CA TYR A 20 4.16 1.28 -5.54
C TYR A 20 3.18 0.86 -4.46
N CYS A 21 2.77 1.80 -3.61
CA CYS A 21 1.79 1.56 -2.55
C CYS A 21 0.44 1.11 -3.12
N ARG A 22 -0.20 0.15 -2.46
CA ARG A 22 -1.49 -0.42 -2.88
C ARG A 22 -2.38 -0.64 -1.68
N ASN A 23 -3.70 -0.67 -1.93
CA ASN A 23 -4.68 -1.05 -0.93
C ASN A 23 -5.61 -2.16 -1.46
N PRO A 24 -5.11 -3.40 -1.60
CA PRO A 24 -5.87 -4.48 -2.25
C PRO A 24 -7.06 -4.97 -1.41
N HIS A 25 -7.07 -4.73 -0.09
CA HIS A 25 -8.09 -5.22 0.84
C HIS A 25 -8.91 -4.10 1.50
N LEU A 26 -8.91 -2.90 0.91
CA LEU A 26 -9.63 -1.74 1.46
C LEU A 26 -9.32 -1.47 2.94
N ASP A 27 -8.04 -1.63 3.30
CA ASP A 27 -7.52 -1.36 4.62
C ASP A 27 -7.84 0.10 5.03
N PRO A 28 -8.41 0.34 6.22
CA PRO A 28 -8.74 1.69 6.68
C PRO A 28 -7.53 2.59 6.89
N GLY A 29 -6.33 2.02 7.10
CA GLY A 29 -5.07 2.76 7.17
C GLY A 29 -4.59 3.30 5.81
N GLY A 30 -5.22 2.88 4.71
CA GLY A 30 -4.91 3.35 3.36
C GLY A 30 -3.88 2.48 2.63
N PRO A 31 -3.28 2.99 1.55
CA PRO A 31 -2.32 2.22 0.77
C PRO A 31 -1.02 1.99 1.55
N TRP A 32 -0.46 0.80 1.38
CA TRP A 32 0.78 0.39 2.04
C TRP A 32 1.70 -0.36 1.07
N CYS A 33 2.94 -0.60 1.47
CA CYS A 33 3.88 -1.46 0.76
C CYS A 33 4.76 -2.26 1.74
N PHE A 34 5.35 -3.36 1.26
CA PHE A 34 6.42 -4.04 1.99
C PHE A 34 7.66 -3.15 2.02
N THR A 35 8.30 -3.04 3.18
CA THR A 35 9.55 -2.29 3.30
C THR A 35 10.74 -3.14 2.85
N THR A 36 11.93 -2.54 2.84
CA THR A 36 13.20 -3.24 2.63
C THR A 36 13.94 -3.53 3.94
N ASP A 37 13.40 -3.12 5.10
CA ASP A 37 13.96 -3.39 6.41
C ASP A 37 13.41 -4.72 6.94
N ASP A 38 14.30 -5.67 7.24
CA ASP A 38 13.96 -7.00 7.77
C ASP A 38 13.06 -6.95 9.02
N ASN A 39 13.16 -5.88 9.81
CA ASN A 39 12.41 -5.70 11.06
C ASN A 39 11.05 -5.04 10.87
N VAL A 40 10.81 -4.40 9.73
CA VAL A 40 9.57 -3.65 9.46
C VAL A 40 8.85 -4.26 8.27
N ARG A 41 7.94 -5.20 8.52
CA ARG A 41 7.29 -5.97 7.44
C ARG A 41 6.60 -5.09 6.40
N PHE A 42 5.84 -4.08 6.82
CA PHE A 42 5.15 -3.16 5.93
C PHE A 42 4.91 -1.82 6.63
N GLU A 43 4.72 -0.77 5.84
CA GLU A 43 4.33 0.55 6.33
C GLU A 43 3.22 1.13 5.46
N TYR A 44 2.38 1.96 6.07
CA TYR A 44 1.41 2.78 5.34
C TYR A 44 2.14 3.92 4.63
N CYS A 45 1.68 4.22 3.43
CA CYS A 45 2.22 5.31 2.64
C CYS A 45 1.45 6.59 2.94
N ASP A 46 2.19 7.68 3.12
CA ASP A 46 1.63 9.01 3.25
C ASP A 46 1.19 9.54 1.87
N ILE A 47 -0.05 9.21 1.49
CA ILE A 47 -0.64 9.61 0.22
C ILE A 47 -1.74 10.62 0.50
N PRO A 48 -1.65 11.84 -0.07
CA PRO A 48 -2.65 12.87 0.15
C PRO A 48 -4.02 12.44 -0.39
N VAL A 49 -5.08 12.78 0.34
CA VAL A 49 -6.45 12.53 -0.11
C VAL A 49 -6.75 13.42 -1.31
N CYS A 50 -7.20 12.82 -2.41
CA CYS A 50 -7.67 13.59 -3.56
C CYS A 50 -8.83 14.50 -3.16
N GLU A 51 -8.79 15.76 -3.61
CA GLU A 51 -9.74 16.83 -3.26
C GLU A 51 -11.22 16.50 -3.58
N LYS A 52 -11.48 15.47 -4.39
CA LYS A 52 -12.85 15.07 -4.79
C LYS A 52 -13.77 14.63 -3.65
N ARG A 53 -13.27 14.37 -2.43
CA ARG A 53 -14.11 13.94 -1.29
C ARG A 53 -14.65 15.06 -0.38
N LEU A 54 -14.28 16.32 -0.59
CA LEU A 54 -14.86 17.43 0.17
C LEU A 54 -16.22 17.90 -0.39
N ASN A 55 -16.56 17.52 -1.63
CA ASN A 55 -17.85 17.91 -2.25
C ASN A 55 -18.97 16.87 -2.07
N GLU A 56 -18.70 15.70 -1.49
CA GLU A 56 -19.71 14.62 -1.30
C GLU A 56 -20.03 14.34 0.18
N ARG A 57 -19.39 15.05 1.12
CA ARG A 57 -19.69 14.98 2.57
C ARG A 57 -20.40 16.23 3.10
N SER A 58 -20.80 17.13 2.19
CA SER A 58 -21.50 18.38 2.50
C SER A 58 -22.91 18.43 1.90
N ILE A 59 -23.49 17.28 1.57
CA ILE A 59 -24.92 17.10 1.27
C ILE A 59 -25.51 16.19 2.34
#